data_AF-A0A8S9YHB6-F1
#
_entry.id   AF-A0A8S9YHB6-F1
#
_cell.length_a   1.000
_cell.length_b   1.000
_cell.length_c   1.000
_cell.angle_alpha   90.00
_cell.angle_beta   90.00
_cell.angle_gamma   90.00
#
_symmetry.space_group_name_H-M   'P 1'
#
loop_
_entity.id
_entity.type
_entity.pdbx_description
1 polymer ?
#
loop_
_entity_poly.entity_id
_entity_poly.type
_entity_poly.pdbx_seq_one_letter_code
_entity_poly.pdbx_strand_id
1 'polypeptide(L)'
;MDPFVNAFFQIDTDGDERITLHDLRNYARRNGLDQSIVNRWQTLFDKNNSGTITLNEFCETLGLQPSEIRMHRTTAQLVTQPGVRKEIHVIMATMPLNMQIDIGNAIFGLVTEHGKNKEQLTDRIKKYLDRSWIATST
;
A
#
# COMPACT_ATOMS: atom_id res chain seq x y z
N MET A 1 0.34 -8.00 -7.51
CA MET A 1 1.58 -7.74 -6.76
C MET A 1 2.23 -9.07 -6.47
N ASP A 2 3.54 -9.18 -6.70
CA ASP A 2 4.29 -10.41 -6.44
C ASP A 2 4.30 -10.71 -4.92
N PRO A 3 4.07 -11.97 -4.48
CA PRO A 3 4.01 -12.32 -3.06
C PRO A 3 5.29 -11.93 -2.29
N PHE A 4 6.45 -11.97 -2.94
CA PHE A 4 7.72 -11.61 -2.31
C PHE A 4 7.81 -10.11 -2.05
N VAL A 5 7.32 -9.28 -2.97
CA VAL A 5 7.31 -7.81 -2.82
C VAL A 5 6.42 -7.40 -1.64
N ASN A 6 5.25 -8.03 -1.50
CA ASN A 6 4.39 -7.77 -0.35
C ASN A 6 5.04 -8.21 0.97
N ALA A 7 5.72 -9.36 0.98
CA ALA A 7 6.46 -9.81 2.16
C ALA A 7 7.59 -8.83 2.51
N PHE A 8 8.34 -8.32 1.52
CA PHE A 8 9.41 -7.34 1.74
C PHE A 8 8.88 -6.12 2.51
N PHE A 9 7.76 -5.54 2.07
CA PHE A 9 7.15 -4.39 2.76
C PHE A 9 6.58 -4.71 4.14
N GLN A 10 6.18 -5.95 4.40
CA GLN A 10 5.70 -6.36 5.73
C GLN A 10 6.86 -6.62 6.70
N ILE A 11 8.04 -6.96 6.18
CA ILE A 11 9.25 -7.21 6.97
C ILE A 11 9.97 -5.87 7.26
N ASP A 12 10.16 -5.02 6.25
CA ASP A 12 10.75 -3.68 6.35
C ASP A 12 9.72 -2.69 6.93
N THR A 13 9.55 -2.76 8.26
CA THR A 13 8.57 -1.96 9.00
C THR A 13 9.03 -0.54 9.32
N ASP A 14 10.34 -0.29 9.32
CA ASP A 14 10.96 0.98 9.67
C ASP A 14 11.24 1.88 8.47
N GLY A 15 11.12 1.37 7.24
CA GLY A 15 11.18 2.24 6.07
C GLY A 15 12.54 2.33 5.40
N ASP A 16 13.57 1.65 5.93
CA ASP A 16 14.96 1.94 5.59
C ASP A 16 15.46 1.20 4.33
N GLU A 17 14.58 0.43 3.69
CA GLU A 17 14.86 -0.37 2.49
C GLU A 17 15.84 -1.53 2.76
N ARG A 18 15.96 -1.93 4.02
CA ARG A 18 16.85 -3.00 4.49
C ARG A 18 16.05 -3.98 5.35
N ILE A 19 16.34 -5.25 5.17
CA ILE A 19 15.77 -6.32 5.98
C ILE A 19 16.90 -6.97 6.75
N THR A 20 16.90 -6.81 8.06
CA THR A 20 17.86 -7.47 8.92
C THR A 20 17.36 -8.87 9.33
N LEU A 21 18.29 -9.68 9.84
CA LEU A 21 17.96 -10.93 10.53
C LEU A 21 16.91 -10.75 11.64
N HIS A 22 16.93 -9.61 12.33
CA HIS A 22 15.97 -9.31 13.39
C HIS A 22 14.56 -9.12 12.81
N ASP A 23 14.45 -8.40 11.70
CA ASP A 23 13.17 -8.12 11.05
C ASP A 23 12.53 -9.40 10.51
N LEU A 24 13.32 -10.28 9.88
CA LEU A 24 12.85 -11.59 9.42
C LEU A 24 12.35 -12.46 10.57
N ARG A 25 13.09 -12.51 11.69
CA ARG A 25 12.67 -13.27 12.88
C ARG A 25 11.38 -12.73 13.48
N ASN A 26 11.26 -11.41 13.56
CA ASN A 26 10.06 -10.75 14.04
C ASN A 26 8.87 -11.03 13.12
N TYR A 27 9.05 -10.92 11.82
CA TYR A 27 8.04 -11.24 10.82
C TYR A 27 7.58 -12.70 10.93
N ALA A 28 8.53 -13.64 11.06
CA ALA A 28 8.22 -15.05 11.22
C ALA A 28 7.40 -15.31 12.48
N ARG A 29 7.81 -14.72 13.62
CA ARG A 29 7.08 -14.85 14.89
C ARG A 29 5.68 -14.27 14.82
N ARG A 30 5.51 -13.08 14.22
CA ARG A 30 4.21 -12.39 14.10
C ARG A 30 3.21 -13.16 13.24
N ASN A 31 3.71 -13.85 12.21
CA ASN A 31 2.87 -14.59 11.26
C ASN A 31 2.79 -16.10 11.56
N GLY A 32 3.38 -16.57 12.67
CA GLY A 32 3.42 -17.99 13.02
C GLY A 32 4.19 -18.86 12.02
N LEU A 33 5.17 -18.28 11.32
CA LEU A 33 6.00 -18.96 10.33
C LEU A 33 7.21 -19.64 10.98
N ASP A 34 7.70 -20.69 10.33
CA ASP A 34 8.89 -21.39 10.76
C ASP A 34 10.16 -20.53 10.61
N GLN A 35 11.09 -20.66 11.56
CA GLN A 35 12.32 -19.88 11.60
C GLN A 35 13.26 -20.20 10.42
N SER A 36 13.06 -21.31 9.71
CA SER A 36 13.78 -21.61 8.46
C SER A 36 13.56 -20.57 7.36
N ILE A 37 12.50 -19.74 7.45
CA ILE A 37 12.29 -18.64 6.51
C ILE A 37 13.46 -17.65 6.52
N VAL A 38 14.10 -17.45 7.68
CA VAL A 38 15.27 -16.56 7.82
C VAL A 38 16.42 -17.07 6.95
N ASN A 39 16.76 -18.35 7.08
CA ASN A 39 17.83 -18.97 6.31
C ASN A 39 17.53 -18.98 4.80
N ARG A 40 16.27 -19.23 4.42
CA ARG A 40 15.85 -19.18 3.01
C ARG A 40 15.99 -17.78 2.43
N TRP A 41 15.53 -16.75 3.14
CA TRP A 41 15.62 -15.38 2.67
C TRP A 41 17.08 -14.92 2.54
N GLN A 42 17.93 -15.26 3.49
CA GLN A 42 19.37 -15.00 3.35
C GLN A 42 19.96 -15.72 2.14
N THR A 43 19.70 -17.02 2.00
CA THR A 43 20.26 -17.82 0.88
C THR A 43 19.82 -17.29 -0.48
N LEU A 44 18.61 -16.77 -0.58
CA LEU A 44 18.05 -16.25 -1.84
C LEU A 44 18.49 -14.83 -2.14
N PHE A 45 18.48 -13.94 -1.15
CA PHE A 45 18.57 -12.49 -1.36
C PHE A 45 19.83 -11.83 -0.77
N ASP A 46 20.52 -12.44 0.19
CA ASP A 46 21.74 -11.90 0.84
C ASP A 46 23.00 -12.38 0.10
N LYS A 47 23.17 -11.96 -1.16
CA LYS A 47 24.27 -12.44 -2.04
C LYS A 47 25.66 -12.15 -1.47
N ASN A 48 25.82 -11.06 -0.74
CA ASN A 48 27.08 -10.66 -0.14
C ASN A 48 27.29 -11.28 1.26
N ASN A 49 26.34 -12.08 1.77
CA ASN A 49 26.35 -12.62 3.14
C ASN A 49 26.61 -11.52 4.19
N SER A 50 26.10 -10.32 3.96
CA SER A 50 26.23 -9.20 4.90
C SER A 50 25.33 -9.36 6.13
N GLY A 51 24.38 -10.30 6.10
CA GLY A 51 23.35 -10.46 7.11
C GLY A 51 22.22 -9.45 7.00
N THR A 52 22.22 -8.63 5.94
CA THR A 52 21.20 -7.62 5.65
C THR A 52 20.81 -7.70 4.19
N ILE A 53 19.52 -7.85 3.90
CA ILE A 53 19.00 -7.89 2.54
C ILE A 53 18.54 -6.48 2.16
N THR A 54 19.20 -5.86 1.19
CA THR A 54 18.80 -4.54 0.68
C THR A 54 17.73 -4.66 -0.40
N LEU A 55 16.95 -3.60 -0.60
CA LEU A 55 15.98 -3.52 -1.69
C LEU A 55 16.62 -3.79 -3.06
N ASN A 56 17.84 -3.31 -3.30
CA ASN A 56 18.54 -3.55 -4.55
C ASN A 56 18.83 -5.04 -4.76
N GLU A 57 19.40 -5.74 -3.77
CA GLU A 57 19.70 -7.17 -3.88
C GLU A 57 18.43 -8.01 -4.07
N PHE A 58 17.37 -7.61 -3.38
CA PHE A 58 16.04 -8.20 -3.53
C PHE A 58 15.51 -8.03 -4.97
N CYS A 59 15.56 -6.82 -5.50
CA CYS A 59 15.11 -6.50 -6.86
C CYS A 59 15.95 -7.24 -7.92
N GLU A 60 17.28 -7.25 -7.77
CA GLU A 60 18.18 -7.96 -8.68
C GLU A 60 17.88 -9.45 -8.73
N THR A 61 17.56 -10.07 -7.60
CA THR A 61 17.27 -11.51 -7.52
C THR A 61 15.94 -11.86 -8.20
N LEU A 62 14.94 -10.98 -8.11
CA LEU A 62 13.63 -11.17 -8.73
C LEU A 62 13.54 -10.61 -10.16
N GLY A 63 14.60 -9.97 -10.66
CA GLY A 63 14.58 -9.30 -11.97
C GLY A 63 13.67 -8.06 -12.01
N LEU A 64 13.46 -7.42 -10.86
CA LEU A 64 12.61 -6.25 -10.69
C LEU A 64 13.43 -4.96 -10.77
N GLN A 65 12.77 -3.85 -11.11
CA GLN A 65 13.37 -2.52 -11.07
C GLN A 65 13.12 -1.86 -9.71
N PRO A 66 14.16 -1.41 -8.97
CA PRO A 66 14.01 -0.78 -7.66
C PRO A 66 13.10 0.46 -7.69
N SER A 67 13.13 1.22 -8.80
CA SER A 67 12.25 2.38 -9.01
C SER A 67 10.78 2.00 -8.96
N GLU A 68 10.40 0.91 -9.63
CA GLU A 68 9.02 0.41 -9.65
C GLU A 68 8.59 -0.06 -8.25
N ILE A 69 9.49 -0.69 -7.50
CA ILE A 69 9.20 -1.13 -6.13
C ILE A 69 9.05 0.05 -5.17
N ARG A 70 9.88 1.08 -5.30
CA ARG A 70 9.73 2.34 -4.53
C ARG A 70 8.44 3.08 -4.85
N MET A 71 8.05 3.11 -6.13
CA MET A 71 6.74 3.63 -6.52
C MET A 71 5.64 2.81 -5.89
N HIS A 72 5.70 1.48 -5.95
CA HIS A 72 4.72 0.61 -5.29
C HIS A 72 4.70 0.73 -3.77
N ARG A 73 5.83 1.00 -3.11
CA ARG A 73 5.89 1.30 -1.68
C ARG A 73 5.17 2.61 -1.37
N THR A 74 5.44 3.63 -2.18
CA THR A 74 4.76 4.93 -2.07
C THR A 74 3.26 4.74 -2.28
N THR A 75 2.84 4.01 -3.31
CA THR A 75 1.44 3.70 -3.56
C THR A 75 0.84 2.81 -2.46
N ALA A 76 1.55 1.83 -1.91
CA ALA A 76 1.07 0.93 -0.86
C ALA A 76 1.01 1.60 0.53
N GLN A 77 1.95 2.49 0.84
CA GLN A 77 1.88 3.41 1.99
C GLN A 77 0.78 4.45 1.80
N LEU A 78 0.48 4.85 0.56
CA LEU A 78 -0.71 5.61 0.20
C LEU A 78 -1.98 4.75 0.13
N VAL A 79 -1.92 3.42 0.15
CA VAL A 79 -3.10 2.53 0.26
C VAL A 79 -3.33 2.12 1.72
N THR A 80 -2.29 2.22 2.55
CA THR A 80 -2.43 2.45 4.00
C THR A 80 -2.51 3.95 4.26
N GLN A 81 -3.33 4.65 3.46
CA GLN A 81 -3.56 6.09 3.61
C GLN A 81 -4.05 6.35 5.03
N PRO A 82 -3.34 7.13 5.87
CA PRO A 82 -3.95 7.69 7.05
C PRO A 82 -5.02 8.67 6.54
N GLY A 83 -6.25 8.18 6.43
CA GLY A 83 -7.40 9.04 6.18
C GLY A 83 -8.54 8.48 5.34
N VAL A 84 -8.31 7.63 4.34
CA VAL A 84 -9.41 7.10 3.53
C VAL A 84 -9.73 5.69 4.02
N ARG A 85 -11.03 5.41 4.22
CA ARG A 85 -11.52 4.12 4.74
C ARG A 85 -10.90 2.94 3.99
N LYS A 86 -10.58 1.86 4.71
CA LYS A 86 -9.93 0.65 4.16
C LYS A 86 -10.73 -0.01 3.04
N GLU A 87 -12.03 0.25 3.03
CA GLU A 87 -13.00 -0.23 2.04
C GLU A 87 -12.94 0.51 0.68
N ILE A 88 -12.14 1.59 0.58
CA ILE A 88 -12.04 2.41 -0.62
C ILE A 88 -10.60 2.39 -1.14
N HIS A 89 -10.44 1.95 -2.40
CA HIS A 89 -9.15 1.95 -3.09
C HIS A 89 -9.06 3.13 -4.06
N VAL A 90 -8.18 4.08 -3.76
CA VAL A 90 -7.91 5.23 -4.63
C VAL A 90 -6.96 4.81 -5.74
N ILE A 91 -7.44 4.79 -6.98
CA ILE A 91 -6.64 4.38 -8.16
C ILE A 91 -5.74 5.54 -8.63
N MET A 92 -6.24 6.77 -8.57
CA MET A 92 -5.53 7.98 -8.99
C MET A 92 -6.17 9.19 -8.31
N ALA A 93 -5.35 10.12 -7.82
CA ALA A 93 -5.82 11.39 -7.27
C ALA A 93 -4.79 12.49 -7.50
N THR A 94 -5.26 13.66 -7.91
CA THR A 94 -4.47 14.91 -7.99
C THR A 94 -4.82 15.89 -6.87
N MET A 95 -5.78 15.53 -6.01
CA MET A 95 -6.31 16.34 -4.92
C MET A 95 -5.60 16.05 -3.58
N PRO A 96 -5.50 17.02 -2.65
CA PRO A 96 -4.79 16.85 -1.38
C PRO A 96 -5.48 15.84 -0.45
N LEU A 97 -4.71 15.24 0.46
CA LEU A 97 -5.13 14.11 1.29
C LEU A 97 -6.42 14.37 2.08
N ASN A 98 -6.54 15.52 2.75
CA ASN A 98 -7.74 15.92 3.49
C ASN A 98 -9.02 15.85 2.63
N MET A 99 -8.92 16.21 1.36
CA MET A 99 -10.03 16.15 0.41
C MET A 99 -10.37 14.69 0.05
N GLN A 100 -9.36 13.83 -0.07
CA GLN A 100 -9.55 12.39 -0.28
C GLN A 100 -10.30 11.74 0.90
N ILE A 101 -9.98 12.14 2.14
CA ILE A 101 -10.65 11.70 3.37
C ILE A 101 -12.14 12.04 3.35
N ASP A 102 -12.44 13.32 3.10
CA ASP A 102 -13.81 13.83 3.12
C ASP A 102 -14.66 13.19 2.01
N ILE A 103 -14.09 13.06 0.82
CA ILE A 103 -14.74 12.40 -0.32
C ILE A 103 -14.95 10.91 -0.02
N GLY A 104 -13.95 10.21 0.52
CA GLY A 104 -14.05 8.80 0.87
C GLY A 104 -15.16 8.54 1.91
N ASN A 105 -15.23 9.37 2.96
CA ASN A 105 -16.28 9.25 3.97
C ASN A 105 -17.68 9.52 3.40
N ALA A 106 -17.83 10.52 2.54
CA ALA A 106 -19.11 10.85 1.92
C ALA A 106 -19.58 9.75 0.96
N ILE A 107 -18.67 9.24 0.11
CA ILE A 107 -18.98 8.14 -0.80
C ILE A 107 -19.40 6.89 -0.02
N PHE A 108 -18.69 6.55 1.06
CA PHE A 108 -19.06 5.40 1.89
C PHE A 108 -20.47 5.54 2.49
N GLY A 109 -20.82 6.73 2.99
CA GLY A 109 -22.17 7.01 3.49
C GLY A 109 -23.24 6.79 2.42
N LEU A 110 -23.03 7.35 1.23
CA LEU A 110 -23.95 7.21 0.10
C LEU A 110 -24.11 5.75 -0.36
N VAL A 111 -23.02 4.98 -0.39
CA VAL A 111 -23.03 3.56 -0.73
C VAL A 111 -23.78 2.75 0.32
N THR A 112 -23.57 3.04 1.61
CA THR A 112 -24.24 2.32 2.71
C THR A 112 -25.74 2.59 2.72
N GLU A 113 -26.15 3.82 2.41
CA GLU A 113 -27.54 4.25 2.46
C GLU A 113 -28.34 3.84 1.20
N HIS A 114 -27.71 3.78 0.03
CA HIS A 114 -28.40 3.60 -1.27
C HIS A 114 -27.87 2.42 -2.12
N GLY A 115 -27.08 1.52 -1.53
CA GLY A 115 -26.22 0.52 -2.19
C GLY A 115 -26.85 -0.51 -3.13
N LYS A 116 -28.14 -0.40 -3.46
CA LYS A 116 -28.83 -1.29 -4.40
C LYS A 116 -28.95 -0.73 -5.83
N ASN A 117 -28.69 0.56 -6.06
CA ASN A 117 -28.87 1.17 -7.39
C ASN A 117 -27.63 1.94 -7.88
N LYS A 118 -26.86 1.30 -8.77
CA LYS A 118 -25.57 1.80 -9.29
C LYS A 118 -25.70 3.12 -10.08
N GLU A 119 -26.79 3.27 -10.84
CA GLU A 119 -27.01 4.50 -11.63
C GLU A 119 -27.29 5.70 -10.73
N GLN A 120 -28.22 5.53 -9.77
CA GLN A 120 -28.54 6.60 -8.82
C GLN A 120 -27.37 6.95 -7.90
N LEU A 121 -26.56 5.95 -7.53
CA LEU A 121 -25.35 6.17 -6.74
C LEU A 121 -24.33 7.03 -7.49
N THR A 122 -24.13 6.76 -8.78
CA THR A 122 -23.20 7.52 -9.63
C THR A 122 -23.63 8.98 -9.76
N ASP A 123 -24.91 9.22 -10.04
CA ASP A 123 -25.47 10.58 -10.15
C ASP A 123 -25.32 11.37 -8.84
N ARG A 124 -25.57 10.72 -7.69
CA ARG A 124 -25.45 11.36 -6.38
C ARG A 124 -24.02 11.68 -5.99
N ILE A 125 -23.09 10.77 -6.24
CA ILE A 125 -21.65 11.02 -6.00
C ILE A 125 -21.21 12.22 -6.85
N LYS A 126 -21.59 12.26 -8.14
CA LYS A 126 -21.29 13.38 -9.01
C LYS A 126 -21.88 14.69 -8.47
N LYS A 127 -23.16 14.72 -8.11
CA LYS A 127 -23.85 15.90 -7.59
C LYS A 127 -23.25 16.40 -6.27
N TYR A 128 -22.80 15.50 -5.41
CA TYR A 128 -22.09 15.83 -4.17
C TYR A 128 -20.75 16.50 -4.46
N LEU A 129 -19.95 15.91 -5.34
CA LEU A 129 -18.65 16.45 -5.74
C LEU A 129 -18.78 17.82 -6.41
N ASP A 130 -19.73 17.96 -7.33
CA ASP A 130 -19.98 19.19 -8.05
C ASP A 130 -20.37 20.34 -7.09
N ARG A 131 -21.26 20.07 -6.12
CA ARG A 131 -21.71 21.09 -5.14
C ARG A 131 -20.62 21.59 -4.23
N SER A 132 -19.76 20.69 -3.78
CA SER A 132 -18.82 20.99 -2.72
C SER A 132 -17.48 21.51 -3.26
N TRP A 133 -17.15 21.30 -4.54
CA TRP A 133 -15.82 21.65 -5.07
C TRP A 133 -15.77 22.27 -6.49
N ILE A 134 -16.86 22.29 -7.26
CA ILE A 134 -16.87 22.97 -8.58
C ILE A 134 -17.26 24.47 -8.47
N ALA A 135 -17.75 24.92 -7.32
CA ALA A 135 -18.20 26.30 -7.12
C ALA A 135 -17.08 27.36 -6.99
N THR A 136 -15.80 27.01 -7.08
CA THR A 136 -14.67 27.95 -6.93
C THR A 136 -13.91 28.24 -8.24
N SER A 137 -14.54 28.00 -9.40
CA SER A 137 -14.08 28.58 -10.66
C SER A 137 -14.93 29.80 -11.01
N THR A 138 -14.66 30.93 -10.37
CA THR A 138 -15.04 32.27 -10.86
C THR A 138 -13.92 33.23 -10.51
#